data_AF-A0A7Y6NP96-F1
#
_entry.id   AF-A0A7Y6NP96-F1
#
_cell.length_a   1.000
_cell.length_b   1.000
_cell.length_c   1.000
_cell.angle_alpha   90.00
_cell.angle_beta   90.00
_cell.angle_gamma   90.00
#
_symmetry.space_group_name_H-M   'P 1'
#
loop_
_entity.id
_entity.type
_entity.pdbx_description
1 polymer ?
#
loop_
_entity_poly.entity_id
_entity_poly.type
_entity_poly.pdbx_seq_one_letter_code
_entity_poly.pdbx_strand_id
1 'polypeptide(L)' 'MRRLGALGIGLAVVLGGCGETVQTIDSGRVRKADTPPWTAHDSPYRARGWNAGNQAAFDAQLRARAQGQNDYAAR' A
#
# COMPACT_ATOMS: atom_id res chain seq x y z
N MET A 1 -26.22 24.71 -35.82
CA MET A 1 -26.38 24.57 -34.35
C MET A 1 -25.86 23.24 -33.78
N ARG A 2 -26.13 22.05 -34.38
CA ARG A 2 -25.62 20.75 -33.87
C ARG A 2 -24.08 20.61 -33.80
N ARG A 3 -23.31 21.25 -34.68
CA ARG A 3 -21.83 21.19 -34.66
C ARG A 3 -21.17 22.07 -33.59
N LEU A 4 -21.87 23.13 -33.15
CA LEU A 4 -21.39 24.02 -32.08
C LEU A 4 -21.56 23.38 -30.69
N GLY A 5 -22.60 22.57 -30.50
CA GLY A 5 -22.82 21.84 -29.24
C GLY A 5 -21.75 20.78 -28.94
N ALA A 6 -21.24 20.11 -29.98
CA ALA A 6 -20.17 19.12 -29.82
C ALA A 6 -18.83 19.74 -29.37
N LEU A 7 -18.53 20.96 -29.81
CA LEU A 7 -17.30 21.67 -29.45
C LEU A 7 -17.33 22.16 -27.98
N GLY A 8 -18.49 22.63 -27.52
CA GLY A 8 -18.67 23.09 -26.13
C GLY A 8 -18.53 21.97 -25.10
N ILE A 9 -19.02 20.76 -25.41
CA ILE A 9 -18.90 19.60 -24.50
C ILE A 9 -17.45 19.12 -24.40
N GLY A 10 -16.71 19.10 -25.51
CA GLY A 10 -15.29 18.68 -25.51
C GLY A 10 -14.40 19.60 -24.66
N LEU A 11 -14.65 20.91 -24.71
CA LEU A 11 -13.87 21.89 -23.95
C LEU A 11 -14.06 21.74 -22.43
N ALA A 12 -15.30 21.46 -21.99
CA ALA A 12 -15.60 21.25 -20.57
C ALA A 12 -14.93 20.00 -19.99
N VAL A 13 -14.80 18.92 -20.77
CA VAL A 13 -14.15 17.67 -20.33
C VAL A 13 -12.63 17.85 -20.18
N VAL A 14 -11.98 18.57 -21.11
CA VAL A 14 -10.52 18.82 -21.05
C VAL A 14 -10.16 19.75 -19.88
N LEU A 15 -11.00 20.73 -19.57
CA LEU A 15 -10.79 21.66 -18.45
C LEU A 15 -11.00 21.00 -17.07
N GLY A 16 -11.73 19.88 -17.00
CA GLY A 16 -11.96 19.14 -15.76
C GLY A 16 -10.71 18.40 -15.21
N GLY A 17 -9.70 18.17 -16.04
CA GLY A 17 -8.47 17.47 -15.65
C GLY A 17 -7.59 18.20 -14.63
N CYS A 18 -7.78 19.52 -14.47
CA CYS A 18 -7.04 20.33 -13.51
C CYS A 18 -7.78 20.56 -12.19
N GLY A 19 -9.00 20.03 -12.04
CA GLY A 19 -9.83 20.20 -10.84
C GLY A 19 -9.70 19.08 -9.82
N GLU A 20 -8.78 18.14 -10.01
CA GLU A 20 -8.60 17.03 -9.08
C GLU A 20 -8.06 17.54 -7.74
N THR A 21 -8.66 17.09 -6.64
CA THR A 21 -8.14 17.35 -5.31
C THR A 21 -6.79 16.67 -5.15
N VAL A 22 -5.84 17.32 -4.49
CA VAL A 22 -4.52 16.73 -4.18
C VAL A 22 -4.73 15.36 -3.52
N GLN A 23 -4.14 14.31 -4.10
CA GLN A 23 -4.17 12.93 -3.57
C GLN A 23 -3.27 12.80 -2.33
N THR A 24 -3.54 13.62 -1.34
CA THR A 24 -2.92 13.58 -0.02
C THR A 24 -3.91 13.02 0.97
N ILE A 25 -3.39 12.39 2.02
CA ILE A 25 -4.23 12.10 3.17
C ILE A 25 -4.43 13.41 3.91
N ASP A 26 -5.70 13.77 4.04
CA ASP A 26 -6.16 14.95 4.77
C ASP A 26 -5.50 14.97 6.17
N SER A 27 -4.95 16.11 6.55
CA SER A 27 -4.28 16.30 7.84
C SER A 27 -5.23 16.12 9.02
N GLY A 28 -6.55 16.26 8.81
CA GLY A 28 -7.58 15.96 9.81
C GLY A 28 -7.99 14.48 9.86
N ARG A 29 -7.46 13.62 8.99
CA ARG A 29 -7.84 12.21 8.90
C ARG A 29 -6.66 11.30 9.23
N VAL A 30 -6.83 10.47 10.26
CA VAL A 30 -5.86 9.44 10.62
C VAL A 30 -5.78 8.43 9.47
N ARG A 31 -4.56 8.15 8.97
CA ARG A 31 -4.30 7.02 8.08
C ARG A 31 -4.86 5.75 8.73
N LYS A 32 -5.74 5.03 8.02
CA LYS A 32 -6.15 3.70 8.48
C LYS A 32 -4.90 2.84 8.61
N ALA A 33 -4.62 2.37 9.82
CA ALA A 33 -3.54 1.42 10.03
C ALA A 33 -3.94 0.05 9.47
N ASP A 34 -2.99 -0.62 8.83
CA ASP A 34 -3.17 -2.01 8.42
C ASP A 34 -3.21 -2.93 9.63
N THR A 35 -3.78 -4.12 9.45
CA THR A 35 -3.72 -5.18 10.45
C THR A 35 -2.27 -5.61 10.67
N PRO A 36 -1.84 -5.85 11.92
CA PRO A 36 -0.47 -6.25 12.17
C PRO A 36 -0.11 -7.55 11.42
N PRO A 37 1.09 -7.65 10.82
CA PRO A 37 1.43 -8.80 9.97
C PRO A 37 1.46 -10.13 10.73
N TRP A 38 1.74 -10.11 12.04
CA TRP A 38 1.72 -11.30 12.87
C TRP A 38 0.31 -11.84 13.15
N THR A 39 -0.77 -11.16 12.78
CA THR A 39 -2.14 -11.67 12.93
C THR A 39 -2.64 -12.40 11.69
N ALA A 40 -1.86 -12.42 10.61
CA ALA A 40 -2.24 -13.06 9.36
C ALA A 40 -2.48 -14.57 9.55
N HIS A 41 -3.73 -14.98 9.33
CA HIS A 41 -4.16 -16.37 9.17
C HIS A 41 -4.40 -16.65 7.68
N ASP A 42 -4.41 -17.94 7.33
CA ASP A 42 -4.73 -18.54 6.02
C ASP A 42 -4.07 -17.91 4.77
N SER A 43 -2.81 -17.48 4.88
CA SER A 43 -2.01 -17.12 3.70
C SER A 43 -1.33 -18.34 3.05
N PRO A 44 -1.42 -18.52 1.72
CA PRO A 44 -0.68 -19.56 0.99
C PRO A 44 0.84 -19.31 0.97
N TYR A 45 1.27 -18.08 1.28
CA TYR A 45 2.69 -17.68 1.32
C TYR A 45 3.28 -17.73 2.72
N ARG A 46 2.61 -18.42 3.64
CA ARG A 46 3.03 -18.54 5.02
C ARG A 46 4.31 -19.36 5.12
N ALA A 47 5.29 -18.83 5.85
CA ALA A 47 6.50 -19.57 6.18
C ALA A 47 6.17 -20.85 6.98
N ARG A 48 6.85 -21.95 6.66
CA ARG A 48 6.72 -23.19 7.43
C ARG A 48 7.03 -22.94 8.92
N GLY A 49 6.17 -23.42 9.81
CA GLY A 49 6.30 -23.23 11.26
C GLY A 49 5.78 -21.88 11.79
N TRP A 50 5.14 -21.05 10.95
CA TRP A 50 4.48 -19.82 11.38
C TRP A 50 3.25 -20.09 12.25
N ASN A 51 3.24 -19.48 13.45
CA ASN A 51 2.11 -19.49 14.36
C ASN A 51 1.39 -18.13 14.32
N ALA A 52 0.20 -18.09 13.73
CA ALA A 52 -0.58 -16.87 13.61
C ALA A 52 -0.95 -16.30 14.99
N GLY A 53 -0.91 -14.99 15.13
CA GLY A 53 -1.13 -14.27 16.38
C GLY A 53 0.10 -14.14 17.27
N ASN A 54 1.21 -14.82 16.98
CA ASN A 54 2.42 -14.78 17.81
C ASN A 54 3.45 -13.76 17.28
N GLN A 55 3.45 -12.56 17.87
CA GLN A 55 4.40 -11.49 17.52
C GLN A 55 5.87 -11.88 17.80
N ALA A 56 6.15 -12.57 18.92
CA ALA A 56 7.52 -12.96 19.24
C ALA A 56 8.11 -13.94 18.22
N ALA A 57 7.29 -14.89 17.75
CA ALA A 57 7.68 -15.80 16.68
C ALA A 57 7.90 -15.07 15.34
N PHE A 58 7.13 -14.00 15.07
CA PHE A 58 7.27 -13.18 13.86
C PHE A 58 8.62 -12.48 13.84
N ASP A 59 8.92 -11.78 14.94
CA ASP A 59 10.17 -11.04 15.10
C ASP A 59 11.38 -11.98 15.04
N ALA A 60 11.28 -13.17 15.64
CA ALA A 60 12.34 -14.18 15.56
C ALA A 60 12.60 -14.62 14.11
N GLN A 61 11.55 -14.90 13.33
CA GLN A 61 11.72 -15.25 11.91
C GLN A 61 12.32 -14.10 11.09
N LEU A 62 11.88 -12.86 11.32
CA LEU A 62 12.43 -11.69 10.62
C LEU A 62 13.92 -11.51 10.92
N ARG A 63 14.31 -11.57 12.20
CA ARG A 63 15.71 -11.45 12.60
C ARG A 63 16.57 -12.54 11.97
N ALA A 64 16.11 -13.79 12.02
CA ALA A 64 16.83 -14.92 11.43
C ALA A 64 17.03 -14.75 9.91
N ARG A 65 16.00 -14.32 9.17
CA ARG A 65 16.10 -14.04 7.73
C ARG A 65 17.08 -12.92 7.42
N ALA A 66 17.05 -11.84 8.21
CA ALA A 66 17.91 -10.68 7.99
C ALA A 66 19.41 -11.00 8.18
N GLN A 67 19.76 -11.98 9.04
CA GLN A 67 21.18 -12.36 9.23
C GLN A 67 21.86 -12.83 7.94
N GLY A 68 21.12 -13.50 7.04
CA GLY A 68 21.65 -13.99 5.76
C GLY A 68 21.66 -12.96 4.64
N GLN A 69 21.20 -11.72 4.90
CA GLN A 69 21.09 -10.64 3.91
C GLN A 69 21.94 -9.43 4.29
N ASN A 70 22.90 -9.61 5.20
CA ASN A 70 23.79 -8.53 5.58
C ASN A 70 24.93 -8.38 4.56
N ASP A 71 24.75 -7.46 3.62
CA ASP A 71 25.76 -7.12 2.60
C ASP A 71 27.07 -6.53 3.19
N TYR A 72 27.06 -6.16 4.47
CA TYR A 72 28.21 -5.66 5.23
C TYR A 72 28.86 -6.72 6.13
N ALA A 73 28.37 -7.95 6.14
CA ALA A 73 29.07 -9.03 6.84
C ALA A 73 30.43 -9.28 6.18
N ALA A 74 31.48 -9.50 6.98
CA ALA A 74 32.77 -9.92 6.45
C ALA A 74 32.56 -11.22 5.67
N ARG A 75 32.97 -11.23 4.39
CA ARG A 75 32.93 -12.42 3.54
C ARG A 75 33.83 -13.52 4.08
#